data_AF-A0A9D8KZS0-F1
#
_entry.id   AF-A0A9D8KZS0-F1
#
_cell.length_a   1.000
_cell.length_b   1.000
_cell.length_c   1.000
_cell.angle_alpha   90.00
_cell.angle_beta   90.00
_cell.angle_gamma   90.00
#
_symmetry.space_group_name_H-M   'P 1'
#
loop_
_entity.id
_entity.type
_entity.pdbx_description
1 polymer ?
#
loop_
_entity_poly.entity_id
_entity_poly.type
_entity_poly.pdbx_seq_one_letter_code
_entity_poly.pdbx_strand_id
1 'polypeptide(L)'
;MTGGKRAFRTLSSLALLLSFLLLSACAHHNPLAKWERSPNFDTRRPVVVVLHYTAGKTAEGSLRTLQTANSNGPVSAHYLLGKDGTLYQLVDEDKRAWHAGDGRWGTITD
;
A
#
# COMPACT_ATOMS: atom_id res chain seq x y z
N MET A 1 -45.93 -13.88 -25.16
CA MET A 1 -45.11 -12.64 -25.21
C MET A 1 -44.28 -12.44 -23.93
N THR A 2 -43.45 -13.41 -23.50
CA THR A 2 -42.74 -13.35 -22.19
C THR A 2 -41.23 -13.63 -22.24
N GLY A 3 -40.66 -13.95 -23.41
CA GLY A 3 -39.24 -14.34 -23.55
C GLY A 3 -38.21 -13.19 -23.46
N GLY A 4 -38.53 -12.00 -23.96
CA GLY A 4 -37.55 -10.90 -24.09
C GLY A 4 -37.14 -10.24 -22.76
N LYS A 5 -38.01 -10.26 -21.74
CA LYS A 5 -37.73 -9.61 -20.44
C LYS A 5 -36.71 -10.37 -19.59
N ARG A 6 -36.57 -11.69 -19.79
CA ARG A 6 -35.58 -12.51 -19.06
C ARG A 6 -34.17 -12.31 -19.62
N ALA A 7 -34.03 -12.33 -20.95
CA ALA A 7 -32.75 -12.12 -21.64
C ALA A 7 -32.16 -10.72 -21.38
N PHE A 8 -33.01 -9.68 -21.34
CA PHE A 8 -32.57 -8.31 -21.07
C PHE A 8 -32.12 -8.11 -19.61
N ARG A 9 -32.76 -8.80 -18.65
CA ARG A 9 -32.35 -8.79 -17.25
C ARG A 9 -31.02 -9.53 -17.04
N THR A 10 -30.81 -10.67 -17.70
CA THR A 10 -29.55 -11.43 -17.61
C THR A 10 -28.37 -10.71 -18.24
N LEU A 11 -28.56 -10.03 -19.39
CA LEU A 11 -27.52 -9.22 -20.04
C LEU A 11 -27.11 -8.01 -19.19
N SER A 12 -28.09 -7.34 -18.57
CA SER A 12 -27.84 -6.21 -17.67
C SER A 12 -27.11 -6.64 -16.38
N SER A 13 -27.49 -7.78 -15.79
CA SER A 13 -26.78 -8.34 -14.63
C SER A 13 -25.34 -8.77 -14.95
N LEU A 14 -25.10 -9.31 -16.14
CA LEU A 14 -23.76 -9.74 -16.57
C LEU A 14 -22.83 -8.55 -16.84
N ALA A 15 -23.36 -7.48 -17.45
CA ALA A 15 -22.62 -6.23 -17.66
C ALA A 15 -22.27 -5.54 -16.34
N LEU A 16 -23.18 -5.56 -15.35
CA LEU A 16 -22.93 -5.04 -14.01
C LEU A 16 -21.84 -5.84 -13.27
N LEU A 17 -21.90 -7.18 -13.34
CA LEU A 17 -20.86 -8.06 -12.78
C LEU A 17 -19.48 -7.85 -13.44
N LEU A 18 -19.44 -7.69 -14.77
CA LEU A 18 -18.20 -7.45 -15.51
C LEU A 18 -17.60 -6.07 -15.19
N SER A 19 -18.44 -5.05 -14.96
CA SER A 19 -17.96 -3.74 -14.52
C SER A 19 -17.44 -3.76 -13.08
N PHE A 20 -18.10 -4.47 -12.16
CA PHE A 20 -17.55 -4.68 -10.81
C PHE A 20 -16.21 -5.42 -10.81
N LEU A 21 -16.01 -6.39 -11.72
CA LEU A 21 -14.72 -7.08 -11.90
C LEU A 21 -13.61 -6.16 -12.41
N LEU A 22 -13.91 -5.21 -13.32
CA LEU A 22 -12.95 -4.23 -13.83
C LEU A 22 -12.51 -3.20 -12.78
N LEU A 23 -13.38 -2.89 -11.81
CA LEU A 23 -13.10 -1.90 -10.75
C LEU A 23 -12.24 -2.44 -9.59
N SER A 24 -12.01 -3.76 -9.51
CA SER A 24 -11.26 -4.36 -8.40
C SER A 24 -9.73 -4.34 -8.57
N ALA A 25 -9.20 -3.74 -9.64
CA ALA A 25 -7.78 -3.82 -10.00
C ALA A 25 -6.87 -2.77 -9.31
N CYS A 26 -7.42 -1.92 -8.44
CA CYS A 26 -6.74 -0.67 -8.05
C CYS A 26 -5.85 -0.72 -6.79
N ALA A 27 -5.61 -1.88 -6.19
CA ALA A 27 -4.67 -2.00 -5.07
C ALA A 27 -3.68 -3.14 -5.34
N HIS A 28 -2.61 -2.84 -6.07
CA HIS A 28 -1.57 -3.82 -6.39
C HIS A 28 -0.55 -3.90 -5.26
N HIS A 29 -0.80 -4.79 -4.30
CA HIS A 29 0.21 -5.16 -3.32
C HIS A 29 1.23 -6.10 -3.96
N ASN A 30 2.47 -6.02 -3.49
CA ASN A 30 3.53 -6.91 -3.94
C ASN A 30 3.25 -8.35 -3.46
N PRO A 31 3.14 -9.34 -4.37
CA PRO A 31 2.78 -10.72 -4.01
C PRO A 31 3.86 -11.44 -3.17
N LEU A 32 5.07 -10.89 -3.11
CA LEU A 32 6.16 -11.40 -2.27
C LEU A 32 6.09 -10.87 -0.83
N ALA A 33 5.27 -9.85 -0.58
CA ALA A 33 5.22 -9.16 0.71
C ALA A 33 3.95 -9.52 1.48
N LYS A 34 4.10 -9.71 2.80
CA LYS A 34 2.97 -9.75 3.72
C LYS A 34 2.40 -8.34 3.87
N TRP A 35 1.11 -8.19 3.63
CA TRP A 35 0.44 -6.89 3.74
C TRP A 35 0.13 -6.56 5.22
N GLU A 36 0.80 -5.53 5.75
CA GLU A 36 0.71 -5.07 7.14
C GLU A 36 0.48 -3.55 7.17
N ARG A 37 -0.73 -3.12 6.77
CA ARG A 37 -1.10 -1.71 6.51
C ARG A 37 -0.64 -0.77 7.64
N SER A 38 0.04 0.31 7.25
CA SER A 38 0.22 1.51 8.07
C SER A 38 -0.82 2.57 7.70
N PRO A 39 -1.42 3.27 8.66
CA PRO A 39 -2.27 4.43 8.39
C PRO A 39 -1.46 5.71 8.06
N ASN A 40 -0.14 5.68 8.27
CA ASN A 40 0.75 6.84 8.18
C ASN A 40 1.22 7.05 6.74
N PHE A 41 0.36 7.58 5.89
CA PHE A 41 0.71 7.92 4.52
C PHE A 41 -0.18 9.05 4.02
N ASP A 42 0.24 9.66 2.90
CA ASP A 42 -0.61 10.59 2.16
C ASP A 42 -0.38 10.47 0.64
N THR A 43 -0.94 11.40 -0.12
CA THR A 43 -0.88 11.36 -1.59
C THR A 43 0.31 12.13 -2.11
N ARG A 44 1.27 11.41 -2.70
CA ARG A 44 2.33 11.96 -3.53
C ARG A 44 2.90 10.83 -4.39
N ARG A 45 3.25 11.13 -5.64
CA ARG A 45 3.88 10.16 -6.55
C ARG A 45 5.35 9.92 -6.15
N PRO A 46 5.77 8.68 -5.82
CA PRO A 46 7.16 8.39 -5.53
C PRO A 46 8.07 8.52 -6.76
N VAL A 47 9.32 8.91 -6.55
CA VAL A 47 10.31 9.16 -7.61
C VAL A 47 11.70 8.58 -7.32
N VAL A 48 11.95 8.13 -6.09
CA VAL A 48 13.23 7.58 -5.63
C VAL A 48 13.00 6.45 -4.63
N VAL A 49 13.97 5.54 -4.53
CA VAL A 49 14.03 4.52 -3.47
C VAL A 49 15.05 4.96 -2.44
N VAL A 50 14.65 5.02 -1.17
CA VAL A 50 15.54 5.34 -0.04
C VAL A 50 15.65 4.13 0.86
N LEU A 51 16.88 3.71 1.15
CA LEU A 51 17.15 2.57 2.02
C LEU A 51 17.41 3.07 3.45
N HIS A 52 16.69 2.49 4.40
CA HIS A 52 16.87 2.71 5.83
C HIS A 52 17.09 1.37 6.53
N TYR A 53 17.72 1.40 7.71
CA TYR A 53 17.68 0.28 8.65
C TYR A 53 16.88 0.70 9.88
N THR A 54 16.10 -0.21 10.44
CA THR A 54 15.42 0.03 11.72
C THR A 54 16.38 -0.30 12.86
N ALA A 55 16.55 0.61 13.82
CA ALA A 55 17.37 0.39 15.01
C ALA A 55 16.69 -0.54 16.05
N GLY A 56 15.53 -1.12 15.70
CA GLY A 56 14.77 -2.02 16.55
C GLY A 56 15.41 -3.41 16.68
N LYS A 57 15.02 -4.14 17.73
CA LYS A 57 15.54 -5.49 17.99
C LYS A 57 14.84 -6.58 17.17
N THR A 58 13.56 -6.38 16.84
CA THR A 58 12.73 -7.35 16.11
C THR A 58 11.93 -6.70 14.99
N ALA A 59 11.47 -7.52 14.04
CA ALA A 59 10.62 -7.07 12.94
C ALA A 59 9.27 -6.56 13.46
N GLU A 60 8.68 -7.24 14.45
CA GLU A 60 7.39 -6.88 15.05
C GLU A 60 7.45 -5.53 15.75
N GLY A 61 8.53 -5.27 16.51
CA GLY A 61 8.75 -3.97 17.12
C GLY A 61 8.89 -2.86 16.08
N SER A 62 9.59 -3.15 14.98
CA SER A 62 9.76 -2.22 13.86
C SER A 62 8.43 -1.95 13.14
N LEU A 63 7.63 -3.00 12.85
CA LEU A 63 6.28 -2.89 12.28
C LEU A 63 5.41 -1.99 13.15
N ARG A 64 5.38 -2.25 14.47
CA ARG A 64 4.58 -1.45 15.41
C ARG A 64 4.94 0.03 15.33
N THR A 65 6.23 0.38 15.31
CA THR A 65 6.65 1.78 15.15
C THR A 65 6.22 2.35 13.80
N LEU A 66 6.40 1.62 12.70
CA LEU A 66 6.05 2.06 11.34
C LEU A 66 4.53 2.14 11.07
N GLN A 67 3.71 1.55 11.94
CA GLN A 67 2.24 1.65 11.93
C GLN A 67 1.71 2.71 12.90
N THR A 68 2.56 3.27 13.77
CA THR A 68 2.14 4.19 14.83
C THR A 68 3.01 5.44 14.86
N ALA A 69 4.03 5.50 15.73
CA ALA A 69 4.90 6.64 15.91
C ALA A 69 6.20 6.25 16.62
N ASN A 70 7.21 7.11 16.50
CA ASN A 70 8.38 7.15 17.36
C ASN A 70 8.32 8.40 18.28
N SER A 71 9.43 8.75 18.95
CA SER A 71 9.51 9.93 19.82
C SER A 71 9.29 11.26 19.09
N ASN A 72 9.44 11.27 17.77
CA ASN A 72 9.33 12.44 16.90
C ASN A 72 8.00 12.47 16.12
N GLY A 73 7.08 11.54 16.41
CA GLY A 73 5.76 11.47 15.79
C GLY A 73 5.55 10.29 14.84
N PRO A 74 4.46 10.31 14.06
CA PRO A 74 4.10 9.25 13.14
C PRO A 74 5.14 9.03 12.04
N VAL A 75 5.47 7.77 11.79
CA VAL A 75 6.41 7.36 10.74
C VAL A 75 5.91 6.08 10.07
N SER A 76 6.35 5.83 8.85
CA SER A 76 6.09 4.60 8.11
C SER A 76 7.18 4.32 7.10
N ALA A 77 7.10 3.19 6.41
CA ALA A 77 7.91 2.87 5.23
C ALA A 77 7.03 2.09 4.26
N HIS A 78 7.39 2.05 2.97
CA HIS A 78 6.69 1.18 2.01
C HIS A 78 6.90 -0.29 2.35
N TYR A 79 8.15 -0.66 2.66
CA TYR A 79 8.55 -2.04 2.94
C TYR A 79 9.39 -2.14 4.21
N LEU A 80 9.28 -3.28 4.89
CA LEU A 80 10.19 -3.71 5.95
C LEU A 80 10.67 -5.13 5.62
N LEU A 81 11.99 -5.33 5.65
CA LEU A 81 12.62 -6.63 5.50
C LEU A 81 13.11 -7.14 6.85
N GLY A 82 12.55 -8.26 7.31
CA GLY A 82 13.00 -8.97 8.50
C GLY A 82 14.35 -9.66 8.27
N LYS A 83 15.09 -9.91 9.36
CA LYS A 83 16.38 -10.64 9.31
C LYS A 83 16.24 -12.09 8.86
N ASP A 84 15.04 -12.65 8.99
CA ASP A 84 14.63 -13.98 8.54
C ASP A 84 14.26 -14.01 7.04
N GLY A 85 14.32 -12.86 6.35
CA GLY A 85 13.92 -12.71 4.95
C GLY A 85 12.42 -12.45 4.76
N THR A 86 11.61 -12.37 5.82
CA THR A 86 10.21 -12.01 5.69
C THR A 86 10.08 -10.56 5.20
N LEU A 87 9.41 -10.36 4.06
CA LEU A 87 9.11 -9.04 3.51
C LEU A 87 7.70 -8.62 3.92
N TYR A 88 7.57 -7.40 4.42
CA TYR A 88 6.30 -6.76 4.76
C TYR A 88 6.11 -5.53 3.88
N GLN A 89 4.88 -5.28 3.43
CA GLN A 89 4.48 -4.04 2.78
C GLN A 89 3.46 -3.32 3.67
N LEU A 90 3.69 -2.05 3.95
CA LEU A 90 2.85 -1.27 4.86
C LEU A 90 2.09 -0.14 4.15
N VAL A 91 2.67 0.42 3.09
CA VAL A 91 2.09 1.53 2.32
C VAL A 91 2.12 1.17 0.84
N ASP A 92 1.01 1.44 0.15
CA ASP A 92 0.89 1.25 -1.30
C ASP A 92 1.98 2.05 -2.05
N GLU A 93 2.55 1.49 -3.12
CA GLU A 93 3.66 2.11 -3.86
C GLU A 93 3.26 3.39 -4.62
N ASP A 94 1.97 3.68 -4.73
CA ASP A 94 1.45 4.91 -5.34
C ASP A 94 1.21 6.05 -4.31
N LYS A 95 1.45 5.79 -3.03
CA LYS A 95 1.32 6.75 -1.92
C LYS A 95 2.69 7.20 -1.43
N ARG A 96 2.71 8.16 -0.51
CA ARG A 96 3.90 8.57 0.24
C ARG A 96 3.89 7.95 1.62
N ALA A 97 4.85 7.08 1.92
CA ALA A 97 5.21 6.74 3.29
C ALA A 97 6.03 7.87 3.95
N TRP A 98 5.97 7.99 5.27
CA TRP A 98 6.65 9.03 6.04
C TRP A 98 7.95 8.49 6.65
N HIS A 99 9.02 8.45 5.85
CA HIS A 99 10.31 7.85 6.24
C HIS A 99 11.52 8.79 6.15
N ALA A 100 11.51 9.82 5.28
CA ALA A 100 12.70 10.62 5.01
C ALA A 100 12.78 11.93 5.82
N GLY A 101 11.71 12.35 6.49
CA GLY A 101 11.67 13.57 7.29
C GLY A 101 11.86 14.81 6.41
N ASP A 102 12.60 15.83 6.87
CA ASP A 102 12.95 17.00 6.03
C ASP A 102 14.10 16.70 5.03
N GLY A 103 14.14 15.47 4.49
CA GLY A 103 15.21 14.95 3.65
C GLY A 103 15.25 15.59 2.26
N ARG A 104 16.45 15.66 1.66
CA ARG A 104 16.66 16.21 0.32
C ARG A 104 17.73 15.46 -0.47
N TRP A 105 17.48 15.24 -1.76
CA TRP A 105 18.43 14.72 -2.75
C TRP A 105 18.38 15.58 -4.04
N GLY A 106 19.40 16.41 -4.27
CA GLY A 106 19.41 17.34 -5.40
C GLY A 106 18.25 18.33 -5.34
N THR A 107 17.30 18.23 -6.27
CA THR A 107 16.06 19.04 -6.30
C THR A 107 14.84 18.31 -5.72
N ILE A 108 15.00 17.07 -5.24
CA ILE A 108 13.93 16.25 -4.68
C ILE A 108 13.93 16.44 -3.15
N THR A 109 12.78 16.80 -2.58
CA THR A 109 12.57 16.94 -1.12
C THR A 109 11.49 15.98 -0.65
N ASP A 110 11.45 15.57 0.61
CA ASP A 110 10.29 14.85 1.17
C ASP A 110 9.22 15.81 1.73
#